data_AF-A0A2N1MNB7-F1
#
_entry.id   AF-A0A2N1MNB7-F1
#
_cell.length_a   1.000
_cell.length_b   1.000
_cell.length_c   1.000
_cell.angle_alpha   90.00
_cell.angle_beta   90.00
_cell.angle_gamma   90.00
#
_symmetry.space_group_name_H-M   'P 1'
#
loop_
_entity.id
_entity.type
_entity.pdbx_description
1 polymer ?
#
loop_
_entity_poly.entity_id
_entity_poly.type
_entity_poly.pdbx_seq_one_letter_code
_entity_poly.pdbx_strand_id
1 'polypeptide(L)'
;MQLKMSSSRQICSRNGCRKVAYVESNGFIHPYCGRTCAFEVLNNPPPTPRCKNPVCSRQRYIDPSGIQYDYCGKNCARQHLNPKALNCSRPNCQKRVYTDPQDKKKFYSYCSSACYWSECSTLTATQLSLLNKNDLDYIWAHQRFISMLPNAKIKGIFRLQMPKKLVDAHQKLKKRMANQNRLSLNANLHQHVRSVAGCVELFLEAMILLAQDIVIKCGLQTTLQFLMGIVIIQTRLFLWWMSCRLNILAMF
;
A
#
# COMPACT_ATOMS: atom_id res chain seq x y z
N MET A 1 -38.13 18.58 49.02
CA MET A 1 -37.52 18.12 47.75
C MET A 1 -37.24 16.62 47.87
N GLN A 2 -38.05 15.77 47.24
CA GLN A 2 -37.76 14.34 47.11
C GLN A 2 -36.95 14.13 45.83
N LEU A 3 -35.68 13.74 45.95
CA LEU A 3 -34.88 13.26 44.83
C LEU A 3 -35.23 11.80 44.58
N LYS A 4 -36.12 11.54 43.62
CA LYS A 4 -36.30 10.23 43.00
C LYS A 4 -35.05 9.91 42.17
N MET A 5 -34.11 9.13 42.72
CA MET A 5 -33.13 8.44 41.89
C MET A 5 -33.82 7.22 41.26
N SER A 6 -34.21 7.32 39.99
CA SER A 6 -34.59 6.14 39.20
C SER A 6 -33.34 5.32 38.89
N SER A 7 -32.92 4.46 39.81
CA SER A 7 -31.93 3.43 39.50
C SER A 7 -32.62 2.38 38.63
N SER A 8 -32.40 2.45 37.32
CA SER A 8 -32.76 1.38 36.40
C SER A 8 -31.94 0.15 36.78
N ARG A 9 -32.51 -0.74 37.61
CA ARG A 9 -31.87 -2.01 37.97
C ARG A 9 -31.54 -2.75 36.67
N GLN A 10 -30.26 -2.99 36.42
CA GLN A 10 -29.84 -3.78 35.27
C GLN A 10 -30.49 -5.17 35.37
N ILE A 11 -31.13 -5.61 34.29
CA ILE A 11 -31.80 -6.91 34.18
C ILE A 11 -30.77 -7.93 33.68
N CYS A 12 -30.94 -9.19 34.03
CA CYS A 12 -30.10 -10.28 33.54
C CYS A 12 -29.99 -10.27 32.01
N SER A 13 -28.76 -10.34 31.49
CA SER A 13 -28.45 -10.37 30.05
C SER A 13 -28.85 -11.66 29.33
N ARG A 14 -29.39 -12.67 30.03
CA ARG A 14 -29.86 -13.93 29.42
C ARG A 14 -31.21 -13.69 28.76
N ASN A 15 -31.30 -13.97 27.45
CA ASN A 15 -32.56 -13.91 26.71
C ASN A 15 -33.65 -14.75 27.42
N GLY A 16 -34.78 -14.10 27.74
CA GLY A 16 -35.91 -14.74 28.45
C GLY A 16 -35.84 -14.69 29.98
N CYS A 17 -34.74 -14.20 30.58
CA CYS A 17 -34.66 -13.98 32.03
C CYS A 17 -35.06 -12.54 32.40
N ARG A 18 -36.08 -12.37 33.24
CA ARG A 18 -36.53 -11.04 33.73
C ARG A 18 -36.05 -10.71 35.13
N LYS A 19 -35.14 -11.53 35.70
CA LYS A 19 -34.55 -11.29 37.02
C LYS A 19 -33.54 -10.16 36.96
N VAL A 20 -33.41 -9.39 38.04
CA VAL A 20 -32.36 -8.37 38.17
C VAL A 20 -30.97 -9.01 38.17
N ALA A 21 -30.00 -8.31 37.61
CA ALA A 21 -28.58 -8.66 37.66
C ALA A 21 -28.13 -8.84 39.11
N TYR A 22 -27.25 -9.81 39.34
CA TYR A 22 -26.69 -10.05 40.67
C TYR A 22 -25.71 -8.94 41.02
N VAL A 23 -25.87 -8.35 42.21
CA VAL A 23 -25.02 -7.28 42.72
C VAL A 23 -24.22 -7.85 43.90
N GLU A 24 -22.90 -7.76 43.82
CA GLU A 24 -22.03 -8.14 44.93
C GLU A 24 -22.07 -7.09 46.05
N SER A 25 -21.61 -7.48 47.24
CA SER A 25 -21.53 -6.60 48.41
C SER A 25 -20.63 -5.37 48.21
N ASN A 26 -19.69 -5.45 47.26
CA ASN A 26 -18.82 -4.34 46.82
C ASN A 26 -19.50 -3.38 45.82
N GLY A 27 -20.76 -3.62 45.45
CA GLY A 27 -21.50 -2.83 44.46
C GLY A 27 -21.22 -3.20 42.99
N PHE A 28 -20.39 -4.21 42.71
CA PHE A 28 -20.17 -4.71 41.35
C PHE A 28 -21.43 -5.42 40.84
N ILE A 29 -21.90 -5.02 39.65
CA ILE A 29 -23.08 -5.59 39.01
C ILE A 29 -22.64 -6.61 37.96
N HIS A 30 -23.02 -7.86 38.15
CA HIS A 30 -22.75 -8.93 37.19
C HIS A 30 -23.70 -8.85 35.99
N PRO A 31 -23.30 -9.30 34.78
CA PRO A 31 -24.20 -9.32 33.62
C PRO A 31 -25.40 -10.28 33.78
N TYR A 32 -25.38 -11.18 34.77
CA TYR A 32 -26.37 -12.23 34.96
C TYR A 32 -26.93 -12.22 36.38
N CYS A 33 -28.14 -12.75 36.56
CA CYS A 33 -28.79 -12.83 37.88
C CYS A 33 -28.21 -13.92 38.81
N GLY A 34 -27.26 -14.73 38.33
CA GLY A 34 -26.64 -15.80 39.10
C GLY A 34 -25.82 -16.76 38.23
N ARG A 35 -25.12 -17.69 38.89
CA ARG A 35 -24.21 -18.67 38.24
C ARG A 35 -24.91 -19.52 37.19
N THR A 36 -26.15 -19.93 37.42
CA THR A 36 -26.92 -20.76 36.47
C THR A 36 -27.14 -20.05 35.13
N CYS A 37 -27.57 -18.78 35.17
CA CYS A 37 -27.77 -18.01 33.94
C CYS A 37 -26.45 -17.68 33.24
N ALA A 38 -25.37 -17.46 33.98
CA ALA A 38 -24.04 -17.29 33.40
C ALA A 38 -23.56 -18.60 32.72
N PHE A 39 -23.74 -19.74 33.37
CA PHE A 39 -23.34 -21.06 32.86
C PHE A 39 -24.14 -21.48 31.63
N GLU A 40 -25.45 -21.23 31.60
CA GLU A 40 -26.29 -21.52 30.44
C GLU A 40 -25.87 -20.71 29.20
N VAL A 41 -25.51 -19.44 29.36
CA VAL A 41 -25.02 -18.60 28.25
C VAL A 41 -23.63 -19.02 27.79
N LEU A 42 -22.78 -19.52 28.69
CA LEU A 42 -21.48 -20.06 28.32
C LEU A 42 -21.60 -21.35 27.49
N ASN A 43 -22.55 -22.23 27.81
CA ASN A 43 -22.77 -23.49 27.10
C ASN A 43 -23.63 -23.32 25.83
N ASN A 44 -24.54 -22.35 25.84
CA ASN A 44 -25.39 -22.00 24.70
C ASN A 44 -25.19 -20.52 24.35
N PRO A 45 -24.02 -20.16 23.79
CA PRO A 45 -23.76 -18.78 23.43
C PRO A 45 -24.81 -18.30 22.43
N PRO A 46 -25.29 -17.05 22.55
CA PRO A 46 -26.20 -16.49 21.56
C PRO A 46 -25.58 -16.61 20.16
N PRO A 47 -26.39 -16.89 19.12
CA PRO A 47 -25.88 -17.07 17.78
C PRO A 47 -25.05 -15.85 17.39
N THR A 48 -23.74 -16.05 17.22
CA THR A 48 -22.85 -14.97 16.83
C THR A 48 -23.26 -14.48 15.45
N PRO A 49 -23.33 -13.15 15.23
CA PRO A 49 -23.72 -12.62 13.93
C PRO A 49 -22.85 -13.21 12.83
N ARG A 50 -23.49 -13.76 11.79
CA ARG A 50 -22.81 -14.34 10.63
C ARG A 50 -22.30 -13.24 9.71
N CYS A 51 -21.33 -13.61 8.87
CA CYS A 51 -20.80 -12.77 7.81
C CYS A 51 -21.93 -12.23 6.94
N LYS A 52 -21.93 -10.93 6.65
CA LYS A 52 -22.91 -10.28 5.77
C LYS A 52 -22.81 -10.69 4.29
N ASN A 53 -21.83 -11.50 3.93
CA ASN A 53 -21.66 -11.99 2.57
C ASN A 53 -22.60 -13.20 2.37
N PRO A 54 -23.61 -13.15 1.47
CA PRO A 54 -24.64 -14.19 1.33
C PRO A 54 -24.07 -15.59 1.03
N VAL A 55 -22.90 -15.66 0.40
CA VAL A 55 -22.22 -16.93 0.07
C VAL A 55 -21.29 -17.44 1.18
N CYS A 56 -21.25 -16.77 2.34
CA CYS A 56 -20.38 -17.13 3.46
C CYS A 56 -21.16 -17.34 4.75
N SER A 57 -21.04 -18.53 5.33
CA SER A 57 -21.69 -18.91 6.60
C SER A 57 -20.80 -18.70 7.85
N ARG A 58 -19.59 -18.16 7.68
CA ARG A 58 -18.64 -17.95 8.78
C ARG A 58 -19.11 -16.85 9.74
N GLN A 59 -18.65 -16.91 10.99
CA GLN A 59 -18.89 -15.87 11.99
C GLN A 59 -18.20 -14.56 11.60
N ARG A 60 -18.76 -13.41 12.02
CA ARG A 60 -18.13 -12.10 11.86
C ARG A 60 -16.75 -12.05 12.54
N TYR A 61 -15.82 -11.32 11.93
CA TYR A 61 -14.51 -11.12 12.52
C TYR A 61 -14.62 -10.16 13.71
N ILE A 62 -14.00 -10.55 14.83
CA ILE A 62 -13.83 -9.71 16.01
C ILE A 62 -12.33 -9.48 16.14
N ASP A 63 -11.90 -8.22 16.15
CA ASP A 63 -10.49 -7.91 16.36
C ASP A 63 -10.08 -8.10 17.83
N PRO A 64 -8.77 -8.14 18.15
CA PRO A 64 -8.32 -8.26 19.54
C PRO A 64 -8.79 -7.12 20.46
N SER A 65 -9.23 -6.00 19.89
CA SER A 65 -9.80 -4.85 20.61
C SER A 65 -11.29 -5.02 20.91
N GLY A 66 -11.92 -6.11 20.45
CA GLY A 66 -13.33 -6.43 20.67
C GLY A 66 -14.29 -5.79 19.66
N ILE A 67 -13.80 -5.09 18.63
CA ILE A 67 -14.64 -4.51 17.58
C ILE A 67 -15.09 -5.62 16.64
N GLN A 68 -16.41 -5.73 16.48
CA GLN A 68 -17.03 -6.68 15.56
C GLN A 68 -17.28 -6.05 14.19
N TYR A 69 -16.79 -6.69 13.13
CA TYR A 69 -16.95 -6.24 11.75
C TYR A 69 -18.10 -6.98 11.05
N ASP A 70 -18.78 -6.33 10.10
CA ASP A 70 -19.89 -6.92 9.31
C ASP A 70 -19.53 -8.22 8.57
N TYR A 71 -18.24 -8.48 8.33
CA TYR A 71 -17.75 -9.59 7.53
C TYR A 71 -16.79 -10.47 8.35
N CYS A 72 -16.68 -11.75 7.99
CA CYS A 72 -15.69 -12.67 8.58
C CYS A 72 -14.23 -12.35 8.21
N GLY A 73 -14.02 -11.37 7.32
CA GLY A 73 -12.70 -10.92 6.91
C GLY A 73 -12.73 -10.06 5.65
N LYS A 74 -11.57 -9.48 5.35
CA LYS A 74 -11.38 -8.52 4.24
C LYS A 74 -11.76 -9.07 2.86
N ASN A 75 -11.64 -10.39 2.65
CA ASN A 75 -11.99 -11.02 1.37
C ASN A 75 -13.51 -11.08 1.17
N CYS A 76 -14.26 -11.49 2.19
CA CYS A 76 -15.73 -11.52 2.12
C CYS A 76 -16.32 -10.12 2.00
N ALA A 77 -15.73 -9.14 2.70
CA ALA A 77 -16.09 -7.73 2.52
C ALA A 77 -15.91 -7.29 1.05
N ARG A 78 -14.74 -7.57 0.45
CA ARG A 78 -14.45 -7.21 -0.95
C ARG A 78 -15.36 -7.91 -1.96
N GLN A 79 -15.60 -9.22 -1.78
CA GLN A 79 -16.46 -10.00 -2.67
C GLN A 79 -17.92 -9.50 -2.64
N HIS A 80 -18.43 -9.20 -1.44
CA HIS A 80 -19.80 -8.74 -1.28
C HIS A 80 -19.99 -7.29 -1.76
N LEU A 81 -19.08 -6.39 -1.41
CA LEU A 81 -19.20 -4.96 -1.75
C LEU A 81 -18.93 -4.67 -3.23
N ASN A 82 -18.07 -5.47 -3.87
CA ASN A 82 -17.76 -5.31 -5.29
C ASN A 82 -17.57 -6.67 -6.01
N PRO A 83 -18.68 -7.36 -6.36
CA PRO A 83 -18.63 -8.65 -7.04
C PRO A 83 -18.08 -8.56 -8.48
N LYS A 84 -17.92 -7.35 -9.04
CA LYS A 84 -17.32 -7.10 -10.35
C LYS A 84 -15.89 -6.53 -10.29
N ALA A 85 -15.26 -6.50 -9.11
CA ALA A 85 -13.89 -6.03 -8.97
C ALA A 85 -12.93 -6.84 -9.86
N LEU A 86 -11.98 -6.14 -10.48
CA LEU A 86 -10.92 -6.72 -11.31
C LEU A 86 -10.02 -7.67 -10.50
N ASN A 87 -9.43 -8.63 -11.19
CA ASN A 87 -8.40 -9.50 -10.61
C ASN A 87 -7.03 -8.81 -10.63
N CYS A 88 -6.17 -9.26 -9.73
CA CYS A 88 -4.78 -8.81 -9.64
C CYS A 88 -4.03 -9.06 -10.95
N SER A 89 -3.21 -8.09 -11.39
CA SER A 89 -2.43 -8.20 -12.62
C SER A 89 -1.36 -9.29 -12.58
N ARG A 90 -0.84 -9.63 -11.39
CA ARG A 90 0.16 -10.70 -11.23
C ARG A 90 -0.34 -12.04 -11.81
N PRO A 91 0.45 -12.71 -12.68
CA PRO A 91 0.14 -14.05 -13.16
C PRO A 91 -0.15 -15.03 -12.01
N ASN A 92 -1.16 -15.87 -12.18
CA ASN A 92 -1.60 -16.87 -11.19
C ASN A 92 -2.17 -16.31 -9.88
N CYS A 93 -2.45 -15.00 -9.78
CA CYS A 93 -3.10 -14.41 -8.62
C CYS A 93 -4.60 -14.17 -8.85
N GLN A 94 -5.45 -15.06 -8.34
CA GLN A 94 -6.92 -14.93 -8.43
C GLN A 94 -7.53 -14.01 -7.35
N LYS A 95 -6.72 -13.17 -6.70
CA LYS A 95 -7.19 -12.23 -5.69
C LYS A 95 -7.74 -10.99 -6.37
N ARG A 96 -8.90 -10.51 -5.91
CA ARG A 96 -9.49 -9.24 -6.34
C ARG A 96 -8.65 -8.06 -5.86
N VAL A 97 -8.48 -7.08 -6.74
CA VAL A 97 -7.82 -5.82 -6.39
C VAL A 97 -8.69 -4.98 -5.48
N TYR A 98 -8.06 -4.03 -4.79
CA TYR A 98 -8.82 -2.99 -4.12
C TYR A 98 -9.42 -2.05 -5.18
N THR A 99 -10.67 -1.69 -4.96
CA THR A 99 -11.41 -0.70 -5.74
C THR A 99 -11.90 0.36 -4.78
N ASP A 100 -11.83 1.62 -5.18
CA ASP A 100 -12.29 2.74 -4.37
C ASP A 100 -13.80 2.57 -4.04
N PRO A 101 -14.21 2.66 -2.76
CA PRO A 101 -15.62 2.54 -2.36
C PRO A 101 -16.53 3.63 -2.92
N GLN A 102 -15.99 4.83 -3.15
CA GLN A 102 -16.71 5.98 -3.68
C GLN A 102 -16.75 5.94 -5.21
N ASP A 103 -15.66 5.52 -5.85
CA ASP A 103 -15.57 5.41 -7.30
C ASP A 103 -15.11 4.02 -7.74
N LYS A 104 -16.09 3.15 -8.03
CA LYS A 104 -15.84 1.76 -8.44
C LYS A 104 -15.03 1.61 -9.74
N LYS A 105 -14.77 2.70 -10.47
CA LYS A 105 -13.87 2.68 -11.63
C LYS A 105 -12.40 2.78 -11.24
N LYS A 106 -12.07 3.30 -10.05
CA LYS A 106 -10.70 3.47 -9.57
C LYS A 106 -10.20 2.25 -8.80
N PHE A 107 -9.00 1.77 -9.13
CA PHE A 107 -8.47 0.54 -8.56
C PHE A 107 -6.94 0.53 -8.49
N TYR A 108 -6.35 -0.41 -7.75
CA TYR A 108 -4.93 -0.73 -7.88
C TYR A 108 -4.73 -1.90 -8.84
N SER A 109 -3.65 -1.92 -9.63
CA SER A 109 -3.29 -3.10 -10.45
C SER A 109 -3.03 -4.38 -9.63
N TYR A 110 -2.58 -4.24 -8.37
CA TYR A 110 -2.22 -5.37 -7.51
C TYR A 110 -3.14 -5.48 -6.29
N CYS A 111 -3.42 -6.71 -5.86
CA CYS A 111 -4.25 -6.94 -4.66
C CYS A 111 -3.55 -6.55 -3.35
N SER A 112 -2.22 -6.46 -3.35
CA SER A 112 -1.41 -6.04 -2.21
C SER A 112 0.02 -5.69 -2.64
N SER A 113 0.72 -4.93 -1.81
CA SER A 113 2.16 -4.64 -1.98
C SER A 113 3.00 -5.92 -2.01
N ALA A 114 2.69 -6.90 -1.15
CA ALA A 114 3.37 -8.20 -1.14
C ALA A 114 3.21 -8.95 -2.47
N CYS A 115 2.04 -8.84 -3.12
CA CYS A 115 1.80 -9.46 -4.42
C CYS A 115 2.66 -8.81 -5.51
N TYR A 116 2.71 -7.47 -5.53
CA TYR A 116 3.60 -6.72 -6.41
C TYR A 116 5.07 -7.13 -6.23
N TRP A 117 5.58 -7.14 -4.99
CA TRP A 117 6.97 -7.51 -4.74
C TRP A 117 7.30 -8.97 -5.07
N SER A 118 6.31 -9.87 -4.94
CA SER A 118 6.45 -11.26 -5.35
C SER A 118 6.63 -11.38 -6.87
N GLU A 119 5.93 -10.58 -7.66
CA GLU A 119 6.16 -10.51 -9.11
C GLU A 119 7.53 -9.92 -9.44
N CYS A 120 7.90 -8.79 -8.80
CA CYS A 120 9.23 -8.20 -8.99
C CYS A 120 10.38 -9.15 -8.61
N SER A 121 10.12 -10.13 -7.73
CA SER A 121 11.11 -11.15 -7.35
C SER A 121 11.36 -12.20 -8.43
N THR A 122 10.39 -12.42 -9.32
CA THR A 122 10.52 -13.36 -10.45
C THR A 122 11.06 -12.69 -11.71
N LEU A 123 11.24 -11.36 -11.71
CA LEU A 123 11.78 -10.62 -12.85
C LEU A 123 13.28 -10.83 -13.01
N THR A 124 13.72 -11.15 -14.23
CA THR A 124 15.13 -11.19 -14.62
C THR A 124 15.62 -9.84 -15.16
N ALA A 125 14.70 -9.03 -15.71
CA ALA A 125 14.97 -7.71 -16.28
C ALA A 125 13.93 -6.68 -15.84
N THR A 126 14.27 -5.40 -15.96
CA THR A 126 13.37 -4.29 -15.66
C THR A 126 12.22 -4.24 -16.68
N GLN A 127 10.99 -4.15 -16.20
CA GLN A 127 9.80 -4.02 -17.03
C GLN A 127 9.19 -2.62 -16.91
N LEU A 128 8.69 -2.11 -18.02
CA LEU A 128 7.93 -0.86 -18.09
C LEU A 128 6.48 -1.17 -18.45
N SER A 129 5.56 -0.75 -17.58
CA SER A 129 4.13 -1.00 -17.74
C SER A 129 3.39 0.34 -17.80
N LEU A 130 2.70 0.63 -18.90
CA LEU A 130 1.88 1.83 -19.01
C LEU A 130 0.70 1.74 -18.03
N LEU A 131 0.52 2.76 -17.20
CA LEU A 131 -0.57 2.80 -16.24
C LEU A 131 -1.88 3.28 -16.84
N ASN A 132 -2.97 2.62 -16.44
CA ASN A 132 -4.33 3.05 -16.76
C ASN A 132 -4.66 4.35 -15.99
N LYS A 133 -5.40 5.27 -16.61
CA LYS A 133 -5.84 6.52 -15.97
C LYS A 133 -6.73 6.30 -14.74
N ASN A 134 -7.40 5.16 -14.68
CA ASN A 134 -8.22 4.73 -13.55
C ASN A 134 -7.40 4.04 -12.44
N ASP A 135 -6.12 3.74 -12.68
CA ASP A 135 -5.26 3.16 -11.64
C ASP A 135 -4.95 4.23 -10.59
N LEU A 136 -5.11 3.89 -9.31
CA LEU A 136 -4.83 4.78 -8.20
C LEU A 136 -3.37 5.25 -8.18
N ASP A 137 -2.42 4.41 -8.61
CA ASP A 137 -1.01 4.81 -8.73
C ASP A 137 -0.83 5.87 -9.84
N TYR A 138 -1.59 5.78 -10.95
CA TYR A 138 -1.60 6.82 -11.98
C TYR A 138 -2.14 8.13 -11.42
N ILE A 139 -3.29 8.08 -10.75
CA ILE A 139 -3.97 9.27 -10.23
C ILE A 139 -3.06 10.01 -9.26
N TRP A 140 -2.42 9.29 -8.34
CA TRP A 140 -1.49 9.87 -7.36
C TRP A 140 -0.26 10.49 -8.03
N ALA A 141 0.37 9.77 -8.97
CA ALA A 141 1.53 10.28 -9.70
C ALA A 141 1.17 11.52 -10.54
N HIS A 142 0.02 11.48 -11.22
CA HIS A 142 -0.50 12.59 -12.02
C HIS A 142 -0.74 13.84 -11.16
N GLN A 143 -1.48 13.69 -10.05
CA GLN A 143 -1.76 14.80 -9.13
C GLN A 143 -0.48 15.42 -8.58
N ARG A 144 0.48 14.57 -8.17
CA ARG A 144 1.77 15.05 -7.68
C ARG A 144 2.55 15.82 -8.74
N PHE A 145 2.57 15.32 -9.98
CA PHE A 145 3.28 15.98 -11.07
C PHE A 145 2.65 17.34 -11.44
N ILE A 146 1.33 17.37 -11.64
CA ILE A 146 0.60 18.60 -12.00
C ILE A 146 0.67 19.65 -10.89
N SER A 147 0.73 19.24 -9.61
CA SER A 147 0.94 20.18 -8.50
C SER A 147 2.26 20.96 -8.59
N MET A 148 3.26 20.43 -9.31
CA MET A 148 4.54 21.08 -9.53
C MET A 148 4.58 21.84 -10.86
N LEU A 149 3.86 21.34 -11.88
CA LEU A 149 3.84 21.89 -13.24
C LEU A 149 2.39 21.92 -13.77
N PRO A 150 1.59 22.94 -13.43
CA PRO A 150 0.15 22.95 -13.69
C PRO A 150 -0.22 22.96 -15.18
N ASN A 151 0.63 23.52 -16.03
CA ASN A 151 0.37 23.68 -17.46
C ASN A 151 0.92 22.51 -18.31
N ALA A 152 1.55 21.52 -17.70
CA ALA A 152 2.17 20.41 -18.41
C ALA A 152 1.12 19.37 -18.86
N LYS A 153 1.26 18.88 -20.10
CA LYS A 153 0.42 17.80 -20.64
C LYS A 153 1.13 16.45 -20.53
N ILE A 154 0.65 15.59 -19.63
CA ILE A 154 1.19 14.24 -19.45
C ILE A 154 0.66 13.31 -20.56
N LYS A 155 1.57 12.74 -21.37
CA LYS A 155 1.23 11.77 -22.43
C LYS A 155 0.99 10.36 -21.89
N GLY A 156 1.70 9.98 -20.82
CA GLY A 156 1.56 8.68 -20.18
C GLY A 156 2.40 8.60 -18.91
N ILE A 157 2.04 7.70 -18.01
CA ILE A 157 2.81 7.39 -16.80
C ILE A 157 3.14 5.90 -16.86
N PHE A 158 4.43 5.58 -16.79
CA PHE A 158 4.92 4.21 -16.82
C PHE A 158 5.35 3.79 -15.41
N ARG A 159 4.95 2.60 -15.00
CA ARG A 159 5.47 1.92 -13.82
C ARG A 159 6.77 1.22 -14.18
N LEU A 160 7.82 1.51 -13.42
CA LEU A 160 9.11 0.85 -13.53
C LEU A 160 9.19 -0.30 -12.52
N GLN A 161 9.20 -1.54 -13.01
CA GLN A 161 9.28 -2.75 -12.18
C GLN A 161 10.68 -3.34 -12.30
N MET A 162 11.46 -3.22 -11.23
CA MET A 162 12.85 -3.69 -11.20
C MET A 162 12.97 -5.05 -10.51
N PRO A 163 13.87 -5.93 -10.98
CA PRO A 163 14.24 -7.15 -10.28
C PRO A 163 14.63 -6.90 -8.83
N LYS A 164 14.21 -7.80 -7.94
CA LYS A 164 14.47 -7.69 -6.50
C LYS A 164 15.95 -7.49 -6.16
N LYS A 165 16.87 -8.13 -6.89
CA LYS A 165 18.32 -7.96 -6.69
C LYS A 165 18.76 -6.49 -6.82
N LEU A 166 18.22 -5.76 -7.80
CA LEU A 166 18.54 -4.34 -8.02
C LEU A 166 17.88 -3.47 -6.94
N VAL A 167 16.63 -3.76 -6.60
CA VAL A 167 15.91 -3.04 -5.54
C VAL A 167 16.62 -3.20 -4.20
N ASP A 168 17.04 -4.41 -3.85
CA ASP A 168 17.76 -4.71 -2.61
C ASP A 168 19.13 -4.03 -2.58
N ALA A 169 19.86 -4.00 -3.70
CA ALA A 169 21.12 -3.27 -3.82
C ALA A 169 20.91 -1.76 -3.60
N HIS A 170 19.90 -1.17 -4.24
CA HIS A 170 19.55 0.24 -4.06
C HIS A 170 19.13 0.54 -2.60
N GLN A 171 18.34 -0.33 -1.97
CA GLN A 171 17.94 -0.17 -0.57
C GLN A 171 19.14 -0.26 0.39
N LYS A 172 20.10 -1.16 0.13
CA LYS A 172 21.35 -1.24 0.91
C LYS A 172 22.17 0.05 0.79
N LEU A 173 22.31 0.59 -0.42
CA LEU A 173 22.99 1.88 -0.63
C LEU A 173 22.27 3.01 0.13
N LYS A 174 20.95 3.10 0.00
CA LYS A 174 20.14 4.09 0.71
C LYS A 174 20.32 4.02 2.24
N LYS A 175 20.40 2.81 2.80
CA LYS A 175 20.67 2.61 4.23
C LYS A 175 22.06 3.08 4.63
N ARG A 176 23.09 2.81 3.82
CA ARG A 176 24.46 3.29 4.07
C ARG A 176 24.53 4.82 4.08
N MET A 177 23.92 5.46 3.09
CA MET A 177 23.89 6.93 3.00
C MET A 177 23.12 7.56 4.16
N ALA A 178 21.99 6.98 4.57
CA ALA A 178 21.25 7.46 5.74
C ALA A 178 22.07 7.39 7.03
N ASN A 179 22.78 6.27 7.24
CA ASN A 179 23.63 6.07 8.41
C ASN A 179 24.84 7.02 8.42
N GLN A 180 25.48 7.24 7.27
CA GLN A 180 26.60 8.19 7.13
C GLN A 180 26.19 9.63 7.43
N ASN A 181 24.99 10.03 6.98
CA ASN A 181 24.52 11.41 7.15
C ASN A 181 23.82 11.65 8.50
N ARG A 182 23.71 10.66 9.40
CA ARG A 182 22.90 10.74 10.65
C ARG A 182 21.46 11.26 10.41
N LEU A 183 20.91 11.02 9.23
CA LEU A 183 19.57 11.47 8.83
C LEU A 183 18.60 10.28 8.88
N SER A 184 17.36 10.54 9.28
CA SER A 184 16.30 9.53 9.22
C SER A 184 16.07 9.08 7.77
N LEU A 185 15.73 7.80 7.55
CA LEU A 185 15.57 7.20 6.22
C LEU A 185 14.57 7.96 5.30
N ASN A 186 13.67 8.73 5.92
CA ASN A 186 12.62 9.52 5.28
C ASN A 186 13.04 10.97 4.94
N ALA A 187 14.07 11.52 5.61
CA ALA A 187 14.56 12.89 5.36
C ALA A 187 15.27 13.01 3.99
N ASN A 188 16.04 11.99 3.60
CA ASN A 188 16.76 11.98 2.32
C ASN A 188 15.84 11.94 1.08
N LEU A 189 14.60 11.43 1.20
CA LEU A 189 13.66 11.41 0.07
C LEU A 189 13.14 12.82 -0.24
N HIS A 190 12.91 13.66 0.76
CA HIS A 190 12.35 15.00 0.55
C HIS A 190 13.39 16.06 0.17
N GLN A 191 14.66 15.90 0.60
CA GLN A 191 15.71 16.88 0.32
C GLN A 191 16.31 16.72 -1.09
N HIS A 192 16.43 15.50 -1.60
CA HIS A 192 16.99 15.25 -2.94
C HIS A 192 15.96 15.21 -4.08
N VAL A 193 14.68 14.85 -3.82
CA VAL A 193 13.62 14.87 -4.85
C VAL A 193 13.17 16.30 -5.21
N ARG A 194 13.61 17.33 -4.47
CA ARG A 194 13.40 18.74 -4.84
C ARG A 194 14.27 19.18 -6.03
N SER A 195 15.27 18.40 -6.43
CA SER A 195 16.13 18.66 -7.58
C SER A 195 16.01 17.51 -8.58
N VAL A 196 15.48 17.79 -9.78
CA VAL A 196 15.46 16.83 -10.90
C VAL A 196 16.90 16.38 -11.25
N ALA A 197 17.91 17.21 -10.99
CA ALA A 197 19.32 16.87 -11.16
C ALA A 197 19.80 15.78 -10.18
N GLY A 198 19.34 15.81 -8.92
CA GLY A 198 19.73 14.81 -7.91
C GLY A 198 19.20 13.40 -8.19
N CYS A 199 18.04 13.28 -8.85
CA CYS A 199 17.53 11.99 -9.31
C CYS A 199 18.34 11.41 -10.46
N VAL A 200 18.88 12.25 -11.35
CA VAL A 200 19.72 11.82 -12.47
C VAL A 200 21.12 11.45 -11.99
N GLU A 201 21.72 12.23 -11.09
CA GLU A 201 23.01 11.93 -10.47
C GLU A 201 22.99 10.62 -9.68
N LEU A 202 21.97 10.38 -8.84
CA LEU A 202 21.86 9.10 -8.10
C LEU A 202 21.63 7.91 -9.02
N PHE A 203 20.97 8.10 -10.17
CA PHE A 203 20.80 7.04 -11.17
C PHE A 203 22.10 6.79 -11.93
N LEU A 204 22.86 7.84 -12.25
CA LEU A 204 24.17 7.75 -12.90
C LEU A 204 25.21 7.11 -11.96
N GLU A 205 25.31 7.55 -10.70
CA GLU A 205 26.23 6.99 -9.72
C GLU A 205 25.90 5.54 -9.36
N ALA A 206 24.61 5.20 -9.23
CA ALA A 206 24.22 3.80 -9.03
C ALA A 206 24.54 2.92 -10.25
N MET A 207 24.40 3.45 -11.47
CA MET A 207 24.78 2.74 -12.70
C MET A 207 26.30 2.61 -12.86
N ILE A 208 27.08 3.62 -12.47
CA ILE A 208 28.55 3.60 -12.47
C ILE A 208 29.07 2.59 -11.43
N LEU A 209 28.52 2.57 -10.22
CA LEU A 209 28.91 1.60 -9.19
C LEU A 209 28.52 0.16 -9.56
N LEU A 210 27.35 -0.04 -10.18
CA LEU A 210 26.96 -1.35 -10.72
C LEU A 210 27.86 -1.79 -11.89
N ALA A 211 28.32 -0.85 -12.73
CA ALA A 211 29.27 -1.14 -13.80
C ALA A 211 30.66 -1.49 -13.25
N GLN A 212 31.13 -0.81 -12.19
CA GLN A 212 32.40 -1.11 -11.53
C GLN A 212 32.40 -2.50 -10.88
N ASP A 213 31.31 -2.91 -10.22
CA ASP A 213 31.18 -4.26 -9.64
C ASP A 213 31.14 -5.37 -10.71
N ILE A 214 30.64 -5.07 -11.91
CA ILE A 214 30.63 -6.00 -13.06
C ILE A 214 32.02 -6.09 -13.71
N VAL A 215 32.72 -4.96 -13.86
CA VAL A 215 34.08 -4.91 -14.43
C VAL A 215 35.09 -5.64 -13.53
N ILE A 216 34.98 -5.50 -12.21
CA ILE A 216 35.87 -6.17 -11.25
C ILE A 216 35.65 -7.70 -11.22
N LYS A 217 34.45 -8.20 -11.55
CA LYS A 217 34.14 -9.63 -11.53
C LYS A 217 34.31 -10.36 -12.86
N CYS A 218 34.23 -9.66 -14.00
CA CYS A 218 34.24 -10.31 -15.31
C CYS A 218 35.55 -10.15 -16.11
N GLY A 219 36.53 -9.35 -15.66
CA GLY A 219 37.87 -9.35 -16.27
C GLY A 219 37.89 -9.20 -17.80
N LEU A 220 36.92 -8.49 -18.39
CA LEU A 220 36.80 -8.32 -19.84
C LEU A 220 37.05 -6.87 -20.23
N GLN A 221 38.16 -6.67 -20.93
CA GLN A 221 38.72 -5.39 -21.37
C GLN A 221 37.97 -4.75 -22.57
N THR A 222 36.78 -5.23 -22.90
CA THR A 222 35.99 -4.76 -24.05
C THR A 222 34.81 -3.84 -23.70
N THR A 223 34.62 -3.48 -22.43
CA THR A 223 33.50 -2.63 -21.98
C THR A 223 33.69 -1.12 -22.19
N LEU A 224 34.90 -0.66 -22.56
CA LEU A 224 35.15 0.76 -22.78
C LEU A 224 34.44 1.31 -24.04
N GLN A 225 34.25 0.48 -25.07
CA GLN A 225 33.52 0.89 -26.29
C GLN A 225 32.00 0.98 -26.07
N PHE A 226 31.43 0.17 -25.18
CA PHE A 226 30.01 0.25 -24.81
C PHE A 226 29.70 1.49 -23.95
N LEU A 227 30.62 1.86 -23.04
CA LEU A 227 30.49 3.08 -22.23
C LEU A 227 30.64 4.35 -23.09
N MET A 228 31.57 4.36 -24.05
CA MET A 228 31.70 5.45 -25.02
C MET A 228 30.46 5.58 -25.93
N GLY A 229 29.85 4.47 -26.35
CA GLY A 229 28.62 4.48 -27.15
C GLY A 229 27.41 5.05 -26.40
N ILE A 230 27.26 4.76 -25.11
CA ILE A 230 26.18 5.29 -24.27
C ILE A 230 26.39 6.78 -23.95
N VAL A 231 27.63 7.21 -23.75
CA VAL A 231 27.98 8.63 -23.54
C VAL A 231 27.73 9.48 -24.80
N ILE A 232 27.93 8.93 -26.00
CA ILE A 232 27.65 9.64 -27.26
C ILE A 232 26.13 9.77 -27.53
N ILE A 233 25.32 8.78 -27.15
CA ILE A 233 23.85 8.88 -27.27
C ILE A 233 23.29 9.90 -26.27
N GLN A 234 23.84 9.98 -25.05
CA GLN A 234 23.39 10.94 -24.05
C GLN A 234 23.89 12.37 -24.28
N THR A 235 25.10 12.58 -24.79
CA THR A 235 25.54 13.94 -25.20
C THR A 235 24.72 14.46 -26.37
N ARG A 236 24.24 13.60 -27.28
CA ARG A 236 23.29 13.99 -28.33
C ARG A 236 21.89 14.32 -27.78
N LEU A 237 21.39 13.59 -26.78
CA LEU A 237 20.12 13.95 -26.10
C LEU A 237 20.25 15.23 -25.26
N PHE A 238 21.41 15.47 -24.65
CA PHE A 238 21.71 16.67 -23.87
C PHE A 238 21.93 17.89 -24.77
N LEU A 239 22.57 17.73 -25.94
CA LEU A 239 22.69 18.76 -26.97
C LEU A 239 21.36 19.04 -27.69
N TRP A 240 20.50 18.03 -27.86
CA TRP A 240 19.13 18.21 -28.36
C TRP A 240 18.25 18.93 -27.33
N TRP A 241 18.41 18.65 -26.04
CA TRP A 241 17.71 19.35 -24.96
C TRP A 241 18.23 20.78 -24.72
N MET A 242 19.53 21.01 -24.86
CA MET A 242 20.15 22.36 -24.88
C MET A 242 19.72 23.17 -26.12
N SER A 243 19.59 22.53 -27.29
CA SER A 243 19.09 23.19 -28.51
C SER A 243 17.60 23.56 -28.40
N CYS A 244 16.79 22.75 -27.70
CA CYS A 244 15.41 23.11 -27.36
C CYS A 244 15.30 24.22 -26.30
N ARG A 245 16.36 24.51 -25.54
CA ARG A 245 16.40 25.63 -24.58
C ARG A 245 16.94 26.93 -25.19
N LEU A 246 17.73 26.88 -26.25
CA LEU A 246 18.15 28.08 -26.98
C LEU A 246 17.10 28.60 -27.99
N ASN A 247 16.17 27.76 -28.45
CA ASN A 247 15.09 28.18 -29.36
C ASN A 247 13.79 28.63 -28.65
N ILE A 248 13.78 28.80 -27.31
CA ILE A 248 12.65 29.38 -26.55
C ILE A 248 13.04 30.76 -25.96
N LEU A 249 13.99 31.43 -26.62
CA LEU A 249 14.23 32.87 -26.49
C LEU A 249 14.03 33.61 -27.82
N ALA A 250 13.55 32.90 -28.85
CA ALA A 250 13.00 33.46 -30.06
C ALA A 250 11.59 32.90 -30.25
N MET A 251 10.63 33.81 -30.43
CA MET A 251 9.19 33.58 -30.56
C MET A 251 8.42 33.53 -29.22
N PHE A 252 8.01 34.75 -28.82
CA PHE A 252 6.78 35.15 -28.12
C PHE A 252 5.92 34.06 -27.46
#